data_AF-A0A0L8L6R0-F1
#
_entry.id   AF-A0A0L8L6R0-F1
#
_cell.length_a   1.000
_cell.length_b   1.000
_cell.length_c   1.000
_cell.angle_alpha   90.00
_cell.angle_beta   90.00
_cell.angle_gamma   90.00
#
_symmetry.space_group_name_H-M   'P 1'
#
loop_
_entity.id
_entity.type
_entity.pdbx_description
1 polymer ?
#
loop_
_entity_poly.entity_id
_entity_poly.type
_entity_poly.pdbx_seq_one_letter_code
_entity_poly.pdbx_strand_id
1 'polypeptide(L)'
;MDANNDGYVDWSDYQQLGNRYIQAYKLSKDDRRARALQAFCQMYWLELLRHAGVQGDRLTKDQFVTASRLASIDTSRLNVAEGTGDVIFDVIDSDGDNQITKEEFSRFLKDVWRVEAPDAMDMFTKLDTDGDGAISRHELIRALREYFLSNDADAPGSLFFGHI
;
A
#
# COMPACT_ATOMS: atom_id res chain seq x y z
N MET A 1 -0.01 -11.91 2.53
CA MET A 1 -0.89 -11.29 3.52
C MET A 1 -1.94 -12.31 3.92
N ASP A 2 -1.92 -12.74 5.18
CA ASP A 2 -2.93 -13.56 5.85
C ASP A 2 -2.86 -13.07 7.30
N ALA A 3 -3.61 -12.02 7.61
CA ALA A 3 -3.43 -11.25 8.83
C ALA A 3 -4.03 -11.95 10.05
N ASN A 4 -5.04 -12.80 9.83
CA ASN A 4 -5.64 -13.65 10.86
C ASN A 4 -4.98 -15.05 10.95
N ASN A 5 -4.05 -15.38 10.03
CA ASN A 5 -3.32 -16.64 9.93
C ASN A 5 -4.26 -17.85 9.74
N ASP A 6 -5.34 -17.67 8.97
CA ASP A 6 -6.35 -18.70 8.67
C ASP A 6 -6.07 -19.53 7.41
N GLY A 7 -4.98 -19.21 6.69
CA GLY A 7 -4.54 -19.86 5.46
C GLY A 7 -5.15 -19.27 4.18
N TYR A 8 -5.98 -18.24 4.30
CA TYR A 8 -6.64 -17.56 3.19
C TYR A 8 -6.37 -16.05 3.26
N VAL A 9 -6.70 -15.38 2.15
CA VAL A 9 -6.77 -13.92 2.08
C VAL A 9 -8.22 -13.55 1.84
N ASP A 10 -8.80 -12.74 2.73
CA ASP A 10 -10.16 -12.24 2.60
C ASP A 10 -10.30 -10.78 3.06
N TRP A 11 -11.52 -10.25 2.99
CA TRP A 11 -11.79 -8.85 3.34
C TRP A 11 -11.42 -8.52 4.80
N SER A 12 -11.50 -9.49 5.72
CA SER A 12 -11.15 -9.27 7.13
C SER A 12 -9.67 -8.94 7.32
N ASP A 13 -8.78 -9.44 6.44
CA ASP A 13 -7.36 -9.08 6.44
C ASP A 13 -7.13 -7.61 6.08
N TYR A 14 -7.85 -7.13 5.07
CA TYR A 14 -7.84 -5.71 4.67
C TYR A 14 -8.43 -4.80 5.74
N GLN A 15 -9.48 -5.25 6.43
CA GLN A 15 -10.06 -4.51 7.56
C GLN A 15 -9.08 -4.41 8.73
N GLN A 16 -8.34 -5.47 9.04
CA GLN A 16 -7.32 -5.44 10.08
C GLN A 16 -6.19 -4.47 9.73
N LEU A 17 -5.76 -4.43 8.47
CA LEU A 17 -4.76 -3.47 8.06
C LEU A 17 -5.27 -2.03 8.16
N GLY A 18 -6.47 -1.74 7.65
CA GLY A 18 -7.09 -0.42 7.78
C GLY A 18 -7.20 0.03 9.24
N ASN A 19 -7.54 -0.89 10.14
CA ASN A 19 -7.57 -0.62 11.58
C ASN A 19 -6.19 -0.32 12.16
N ARG A 20 -5.11 -1.00 11.70
CA ARG A 20 -3.73 -0.67 12.12
C ARG A 20 -3.37 0.75 11.73
N TYR A 21 -3.70 1.17 10.50
CA TYR A 21 -3.49 2.54 10.04
C TYR A 21 -4.26 3.57 10.87
N ILE A 22 -5.55 3.31 11.12
CA ILE A 22 -6.39 4.18 11.96
C ILE A 22 -5.81 4.31 13.38
N GLN A 23 -5.32 3.21 13.97
CA GLN A 23 -4.72 3.21 15.30
C GLN A 23 -3.37 3.93 15.34
N ALA A 24 -2.48 3.64 14.37
CA ALA A 24 -1.15 4.24 14.28
C ALA A 24 -1.22 5.77 14.16
N TYR A 25 -2.07 6.25 13.26
CA TYR A 25 -2.24 7.68 13.01
C TYR A 25 -3.30 8.35 13.90
N LYS A 26 -3.91 7.59 14.82
CA LYS A 26 -5.02 8.04 15.70
C LYS A 26 -6.12 8.76 14.91
N LEU A 27 -6.41 8.27 13.71
CA LEU A 27 -7.38 8.88 12.82
C LEU A 27 -8.79 8.70 13.38
N SER A 28 -9.64 9.71 13.21
CA SER A 28 -11.06 9.53 13.42
C SER A 28 -11.63 8.59 12.35
N LYS A 29 -12.71 7.86 12.67
CA LYS A 29 -13.47 7.10 11.66
C LYS A 29 -14.02 8.00 10.54
N ASP A 30 -14.15 9.30 10.81
CA ASP A 30 -14.57 10.31 9.83
C ASP A 30 -13.41 11.00 9.11
N ASP A 31 -12.16 10.56 9.32
CA ASP A 31 -11.01 11.11 8.63
C ASP A 31 -11.08 10.75 7.13
N ARG A 32 -10.83 11.75 6.27
CA ARG A 32 -10.85 11.58 4.81
C ARG A 32 -9.85 10.52 4.34
N ARG A 33 -8.69 10.41 5.01
CA ARG A 33 -7.60 9.48 4.67
C ARG A 33 -7.99 8.06 5.01
N ALA A 34 -8.63 7.85 6.15
CA ALA A 34 -9.16 6.55 6.56
C ALA A 34 -10.23 6.05 5.57
N ARG A 35 -11.13 6.94 5.13
CA ARG A 35 -12.14 6.60 4.10
C ARG A 35 -11.51 6.30 2.75
N ALA A 36 -10.52 7.09 2.32
CA ALA A 36 -9.82 6.88 1.05
C ALA A 36 -9.08 5.54 1.04
N LEU A 37 -8.37 5.22 2.13
CA LEU A 37 -7.70 3.93 2.32
C LEU A 37 -8.70 2.76 2.26
N GLN A 38 -9.82 2.86 2.97
CA GLN A 38 -10.83 1.81 2.98
C GLN A 38 -11.47 1.61 1.59
N ALA A 39 -11.80 2.70 0.90
CA ALA A 39 -12.36 2.65 -0.44
C ALA A 39 -11.39 2.01 -1.43
N PHE A 40 -10.11 2.37 -1.36
CA PHE A 40 -9.08 1.78 -2.21
C PHE A 40 -8.88 0.29 -1.95
N CYS A 41 -8.77 -0.12 -0.67
CA CYS A 41 -8.69 -1.53 -0.30
C CYS A 41 -9.87 -2.33 -0.86
N GLN A 42 -11.09 -1.77 -0.81
CA GLN A 42 -12.28 -2.42 -1.34
C GLN A 42 -12.23 -2.54 -2.87
N MET A 43 -11.81 -1.49 -3.58
CA MET A 43 -11.66 -1.51 -5.04
C MET A 43 -10.61 -2.53 -5.48
N TYR A 44 -9.45 -2.55 -4.81
CA TYR A 44 -8.39 -3.50 -5.11
C TYR A 44 -8.82 -4.94 -4.83
N TRP A 45 -9.52 -5.19 -3.72
CA TRP A 45 -10.08 -6.50 -3.40
C TRP A 45 -11.06 -7.02 -4.47
N LEU A 46 -11.94 -6.16 -4.98
CA LEU A 46 -12.85 -6.54 -6.06
C LEU A 46 -12.12 -6.87 -7.36
N GLU A 47 -11.05 -6.14 -7.69
CA GLU A 47 -10.21 -6.47 -8.85
C GLU A 47 -9.48 -7.81 -8.65
N LEU A 48 -9.00 -8.12 -7.44
CA LEU A 48 -8.40 -9.42 -7.14
C LEU A 48 -9.39 -10.57 -7.33
N LEU A 49 -10.61 -10.46 -6.80
CA LEU A 49 -11.64 -11.48 -6.99
C LEU A 49 -11.98 -11.66 -8.48
N ARG A 50 -12.07 -10.55 -9.23
CA ARG A 50 -12.32 -10.58 -10.67
C ARG A 50 -11.22 -11.33 -11.43
N HIS A 51 -9.96 -11.04 -11.14
CA HIS A 51 -8.82 -11.70 -11.78
C HIS A 51 -8.64 -13.16 -11.34
N ALA A 52 -8.98 -13.49 -10.10
CA ALA A 52 -8.96 -14.86 -9.60
C ALA A 52 -10.08 -15.72 -10.21
N GLY A 53 -11.18 -15.10 -10.66
CA GLY A 53 -12.31 -15.79 -11.27
C GLY A 53 -13.05 -16.74 -10.31
N VAL A 54 -12.95 -16.50 -9.00
CA VAL A 54 -13.56 -17.34 -7.96
C VAL A 54 -15.01 -16.94 -7.72
N GLN A 55 -15.84 -17.90 -7.30
CA GLN A 55 -17.23 -17.64 -6.88
C GLN A 55 -17.35 -17.29 -5.38
N GLY A 56 -16.27 -17.47 -4.62
CA GLY A 56 -16.20 -17.18 -3.19
C GLY A 56 -15.59 -15.80 -2.89
N ASP A 57 -15.55 -15.46 -1.62
CA ASP A 57 -15.03 -14.21 -1.06
C ASP A 57 -13.67 -14.39 -0.36
N ARG A 58 -12.93 -15.44 -0.72
CA ARG A 58 -11.60 -15.75 -0.18
C ARG A 58 -10.68 -16.28 -1.26
N LEU A 59 -9.39 -16.01 -1.12
CA LEU A 59 -8.34 -16.47 -2.03
C LEU A 59 -7.33 -17.32 -1.26
N THR A 60 -6.87 -18.42 -1.86
CA THR A 60 -5.65 -19.07 -1.40
C THR A 60 -4.43 -18.20 -1.72
N LYS A 61 -3.28 -18.47 -1.11
CA LYS A 61 -2.03 -17.75 -1.40
C LYS A 61 -1.70 -17.73 -2.90
N ASP A 62 -1.85 -18.86 -3.59
CA ASP A 62 -1.54 -18.96 -5.02
C ASP A 62 -2.52 -18.16 -5.89
N GLN A 63 -3.81 -18.19 -5.53
CA GLN A 63 -4.83 -17.39 -6.20
C GLN A 63 -4.60 -15.90 -5.99
N PHE A 64 -4.24 -15.50 -4.77
CA PHE A 64 -3.90 -14.11 -4.43
C PHE A 64 -2.69 -13.62 -5.24
N VAL A 65 -1.61 -14.40 -5.30
CA VAL A 65 -0.40 -14.04 -6.06
C VAL A 65 -0.72 -13.89 -7.55
N THR A 66 -1.47 -14.84 -8.11
CA THR A 66 -1.85 -14.82 -9.53
C THR A 66 -2.74 -13.61 -9.84
N ALA A 67 -3.77 -13.38 -9.02
CA ALA A 67 -4.70 -12.27 -9.18
C ALA A 67 -3.99 -10.91 -9.02
N SER A 68 -3.10 -10.79 -8.05
CA SER A 68 -2.31 -9.56 -7.82
C SER A 68 -1.41 -9.24 -9.01
N ARG A 69 -0.78 -10.27 -9.61
CA ARG A 69 0.04 -10.09 -10.80
C ARG A 69 -0.79 -9.61 -11.99
N LEU A 70 -1.96 -10.20 -12.19
CA LEU A 70 -2.88 -9.80 -13.26
C LEU A 70 -3.41 -8.38 -13.04
N ALA A 71 -3.78 -8.02 -11.81
CA ALA A 71 -4.25 -6.68 -11.45
C ALA A 71 -3.16 -5.60 -11.63
N SER A 72 -1.89 -5.95 -11.37
CA SER A 72 -0.75 -5.03 -11.58
C SER A 72 -0.47 -4.77 -13.06
N ILE A 73 -0.83 -5.70 -13.95
CA ILE A 73 -0.64 -5.57 -15.41
C ILE A 73 -1.86 -4.92 -16.07
N ASP A 74 -3.08 -5.23 -15.59
CA ASP A 74 -4.34 -4.70 -16.12
C ASP A 74 -4.64 -3.29 -15.59
N THR A 75 -4.03 -2.29 -16.24
CA THR A 75 -4.25 -0.88 -15.90
C THR A 75 -5.54 -0.30 -16.50
N SER A 76 -6.37 -1.12 -17.16
CA SER A 76 -7.52 -0.62 -17.93
C SER A 76 -8.68 -0.11 -17.06
N ARG A 77 -8.82 -0.63 -15.83
CA ARG A 77 -9.88 -0.25 -14.88
C ARG A 77 -9.32 0.41 -13.63
N LEU A 78 -8.19 -0.09 -13.15
CA LEU A 78 -7.52 0.42 -11.97
C LEU A 78 -6.02 0.35 -12.23
N ASN A 79 -5.37 1.50 -12.33
CA ASN A 79 -3.92 1.55 -12.25
C ASN A 79 -3.53 1.38 -10.78
N VAL A 80 -3.31 0.12 -10.37
CA VAL A 80 -3.04 -0.24 -8.97
C VAL A 80 -1.84 0.55 -8.43
N ALA A 81 -0.80 0.77 -9.23
CA ALA A 81 0.38 1.52 -8.80
C ALA A 81 0.06 3.00 -8.52
N GLU A 82 -0.68 3.66 -9.41
CA GLU A 82 -1.11 5.06 -9.22
C GLU A 82 -2.09 5.18 -8.06
N GLY A 83 -3.15 4.36 -8.02
CA GLY A 83 -4.16 4.44 -6.96
C GLY A 83 -3.60 4.11 -5.58
N THR A 84 -2.68 3.14 -5.48
CA THR A 84 -1.97 2.83 -4.23
C THR A 84 -1.09 4.00 -3.83
N GLY A 85 -0.28 4.52 -4.75
CA GLY A 85 0.62 5.65 -4.48
C GLY A 85 -0.14 6.88 -4.02
N ASP A 86 -1.26 7.20 -4.67
CA ASP A 86 -2.12 8.32 -4.32
C ASP A 86 -2.66 8.23 -2.89
N VAL A 87 -3.20 7.07 -2.52
CA VAL A 87 -3.83 6.84 -1.22
C VAL A 87 -2.80 6.84 -0.10
N ILE A 88 -1.65 6.22 -0.32
CA ILE A 88 -0.59 6.22 0.70
C ILE A 88 0.03 7.61 0.82
N PHE A 89 0.21 8.32 -0.28
CA PHE A 89 0.67 9.70 -0.21
C PHE A 89 -0.22 10.51 0.72
N ASP A 90 -1.54 10.45 0.53
CA ASP A 90 -2.51 11.17 1.38
C ASP A 90 -2.52 10.70 2.85
N VAL A 91 -2.10 9.47 3.12
CA VAL A 91 -1.98 8.96 4.51
C VAL A 91 -0.71 9.48 5.18
N ILE A 92 0.40 9.56 4.43
CA ILE A 92 1.70 10.01 4.95
C ILE A 92 1.75 11.52 5.09
N ASP A 93 1.31 12.24 4.05
CA ASP A 93 1.18 13.70 3.99
C ASP A 93 0.13 14.15 5.00
N SER A 94 0.61 14.49 6.19
CA SER A 94 -0.24 14.66 7.36
C SER A 94 -0.77 16.08 7.50
N ASP A 95 -0.02 17.05 6.97
CA ASP A 95 -0.37 18.47 6.95
C ASP A 95 -1.03 18.93 5.64
N GLY A 96 -0.97 18.08 4.59
CA GLY A 96 -1.64 18.31 3.31
C GLY A 96 -0.92 19.32 2.44
N ASP A 97 0.38 19.50 2.63
CA ASP A 97 1.20 20.43 1.83
C ASP A 97 1.64 19.85 0.48
N ASN A 98 1.21 18.61 0.19
CA ASN A 98 1.50 17.86 -1.02
C ASN A 98 2.99 17.51 -1.18
N GLN A 99 3.71 17.39 -0.06
CA GLN A 99 5.06 16.88 0.07
C GLN A 99 5.14 15.92 1.25
N ILE A 100 6.04 14.93 1.17
CA ILE A 100 6.32 14.06 2.32
C ILE A 100 7.70 14.43 2.86
N THR A 101 7.72 14.93 4.09
CA THR A 101 8.96 15.25 4.79
C THR A 101 9.67 13.99 5.29
N LYS A 102 10.96 14.11 5.63
CA LYS A 102 11.74 13.01 6.24
C LYS A 102 11.11 12.52 7.53
N GLU A 103 10.56 13.43 8.31
CA GLU A 103 9.89 13.16 9.58
C GLU A 103 8.60 12.36 9.38
N GLU A 104 7.79 12.73 8.39
CA GLU A 104 6.55 12.02 8.05
C GLU A 104 6.83 10.63 7.48
N PHE A 105 7.81 10.54 6.58
CA PHE A 105 8.24 9.26 6.02
C PHE A 105 8.79 8.33 7.11
N SER A 106 9.65 8.84 7.99
CA SER A 106 10.22 8.06 9.11
C SER A 106 9.15 7.57 10.07
N ARG A 107 8.14 8.42 10.36
CA ARG A 107 6.99 8.04 11.19
C ARG A 107 6.18 6.92 10.54
N PHE A 108 5.88 7.06 9.25
CA PHE A 108 5.17 6.04 8.49
C PHE A 108 5.92 4.69 8.52
N LEU A 109 7.22 4.70 8.22
CA LEU A 109 8.03 3.49 8.22
C LEU A 109 8.04 2.80 9.58
N LYS A 110 8.15 3.57 10.66
CA LYS A 110 8.16 3.04 12.02
C LYS A 110 6.80 2.48 12.44
N ASP A 111 5.74 3.28 12.27
CA ASP A 111 4.43 2.98 12.85
C ASP A 111 3.64 1.97 12.00
N VAL A 112 3.88 1.93 10.69
CA VAL A 112 3.19 1.05 9.75
C VAL A 112 4.05 -0.15 9.39
N TRP A 113 5.28 0.08 8.94
CA TRP A 113 6.15 -0.99 8.42
C TRP A 113 7.08 -1.58 9.48
N ARG A 114 7.12 -1.01 10.69
CA ARG A 114 8.05 -1.41 11.76
C ARG A 114 9.51 -1.41 11.31
N VAL A 115 9.84 -0.54 10.35
CA VAL A 115 11.20 -0.30 9.86
C VAL A 115 11.77 0.88 10.64
N GLU A 116 12.94 0.69 11.26
CA GLU A 116 13.66 1.73 12.00
C GLU A 116 14.90 2.21 11.22
N ALA A 117 15.52 3.29 11.68
CA ALA A 117 16.79 3.77 11.11
C ALA A 117 17.91 2.72 11.29
N PRO A 118 18.85 2.57 10.33
CA PRO A 118 19.18 3.49 9.22
C PRO A 118 18.40 3.27 7.92
N ASP A 119 17.71 2.15 7.77
CA ASP A 119 17.07 1.73 6.50
C ASP A 119 16.06 2.76 5.98
N ALA A 120 15.36 3.44 6.90
CA ALA A 120 14.44 4.52 6.57
C ALA A 120 15.06 5.69 5.81
N MET A 121 16.29 6.09 6.16
CA MET A 121 16.96 7.25 5.56
C MET A 121 17.55 6.89 4.19
N ASP A 122 18.02 5.66 4.04
CA ASP A 122 18.49 5.13 2.76
C ASP A 122 17.34 4.99 1.77
N MET A 123 16.16 4.57 2.24
CA MET A 123 14.95 4.54 1.43
C MET A 123 14.50 5.95 1.01
N PHE A 124 14.49 6.90 1.94
CA PHE A 124 14.15 8.29 1.62
C PHE A 124 15.06 8.86 0.51
N THR A 125 16.37 8.68 0.66
CA THR A 125 17.37 9.19 -0.30
C THR A 125 17.24 8.54 -1.69
N LYS A 126 16.71 7.31 -1.77
CA LYS A 126 16.42 6.67 -3.05
C LYS A 126 15.15 7.17 -3.71
N LEU A 127 14.19 7.63 -2.91
CA LEU A 127 12.88 8.14 -3.36
C LEU A 127 12.95 9.61 -3.78
N ASP A 128 13.69 10.43 -3.03
CA ASP A 128 13.99 11.84 -3.34
C ASP A 128 15.01 11.92 -4.47
N THR A 129 14.51 11.92 -5.70
CA THR A 129 15.33 11.82 -6.92
C THR A 129 15.81 13.16 -7.44
N ASP A 130 15.07 14.23 -7.13
CA ASP A 130 15.46 15.59 -7.49
C ASP A 130 16.29 16.30 -6.40
N GLY A 131 16.33 15.73 -5.19
CA GLY A 131 17.16 16.19 -4.08
C GLY A 131 16.60 17.44 -3.41
N ASP A 132 15.29 17.70 -3.52
CA ASP A 132 14.64 18.84 -2.91
C ASP A 132 14.43 18.67 -1.38
N GLY A 133 14.66 17.46 -0.88
CA GLY A 133 14.57 17.11 0.54
C GLY A 133 13.17 16.70 0.99
N ALA A 134 12.23 16.53 0.06
CA ALA A 134 10.90 15.99 0.23
C ALA A 134 10.66 14.85 -0.76
N ILE A 135 9.60 14.06 -0.55
CA ILE A 135 9.13 13.09 -1.56
C ILE A 135 7.86 13.65 -2.17
N SER A 136 7.89 13.88 -3.47
CA SER A 136 6.72 14.28 -4.23
C SER A 136 5.82 13.08 -4.55
N ARG A 137 4.54 13.34 -4.84
CA ARG A 137 3.59 12.29 -5.26
C ARG A 137 4.09 11.53 -6.50
N HIS A 138 4.74 12.24 -7.42
CA HIS A 138 5.26 11.62 -8.64
C HIS A 138 6.39 10.64 -8.35
N GLU A 139 7.29 11.00 -7.44
CA GLU A 139 8.41 10.14 -7.02
C GLU A 139 7.93 8.90 -6.28
N LEU A 140 6.96 9.05 -5.38
CA LEU A 140 6.36 7.91 -4.70
C LEU A 140 5.71 6.95 -5.71
N ILE A 141 4.85 7.46 -6.60
CA ILE A 141 4.17 6.62 -7.61
C ILE A 141 5.18 5.95 -8.54
N ARG A 142 6.24 6.67 -8.94
CA ARG A 142 7.30 6.11 -9.80
C ARG A 142 8.00 4.95 -9.11
N ALA A 143 8.44 5.15 -7.87
CA ALA A 143 9.13 4.11 -7.11
C ALA A 143 8.24 2.89 -6.88
N LEU A 144 6.95 3.12 -6.63
CA LEU A 144 5.97 2.06 -6.60
C LEU A 144 5.88 1.36 -7.93
N ARG A 145 5.70 2.06 -9.03
CA ARG A 145 5.61 1.45 -10.36
C ARG A 145 6.83 0.59 -10.67
N GLU A 146 8.04 1.07 -10.36
CA GLU A 146 9.27 0.32 -10.53
C GLU A 146 9.29 -0.94 -9.65
N TYR A 147 8.82 -0.84 -8.40
CA TYR A 147 8.66 -2.00 -7.51
C TYR A 147 7.58 -2.97 -8.01
N PHE A 148 6.42 -2.46 -8.47
CA PHE A 148 5.29 -3.22 -9.02
C PHE A 148 5.67 -3.99 -10.30
N LEU A 149 6.61 -3.45 -11.08
CA LEU A 149 7.07 -4.04 -12.34
C LEU A 149 8.33 -4.90 -12.19
N SER A 150 9.10 -4.74 -11.12
CA SER A 150 10.22 -5.63 -10.82
C SER A 150 9.68 -7.03 -10.45
N ASN A 151 10.12 -8.06 -11.17
CA ASN A 151 9.55 -9.41 -11.16
C ASN A 151 10.01 -10.22 -9.92
N ASP A 152 9.81 -9.66 -8.73
CA ASP A 152 10.25 -10.20 -7.44
C ASP A 152 9.12 -10.92 -6.70
N ALA A 153 9.45 -12.00 -5.98
CA ALA A 153 8.51 -12.93 -5.34
C ALA A 153 7.79 -12.33 -4.12
N ASP A 154 8.23 -11.16 -3.67
CA ASP A 154 7.65 -10.32 -2.60
C ASP A 154 6.76 -9.19 -3.16
N ALA A 155 6.08 -9.46 -4.28
CA ALA A 155 5.20 -8.59 -5.05
C ALA A 155 4.63 -7.35 -4.32
N PRO A 156 4.53 -6.19 -4.98
CA PRO A 156 4.22 -4.84 -4.46
C PRO A 156 3.07 -4.66 -3.45
N GLY A 157 2.07 -5.54 -3.46
CA GLY A 157 1.06 -5.59 -2.39
C GLY A 157 1.63 -6.04 -1.03
N SER A 158 2.85 -6.55 -0.96
CA SER A 158 3.50 -7.00 0.27
C SER A 158 4.21 -5.85 0.98
N LEU A 159 4.68 -4.83 0.24
CA LEU A 159 5.41 -3.71 0.83
C LEU A 159 4.50 -2.78 1.65
N PHE A 160 3.28 -2.52 1.19
CA PHE A 160 2.32 -1.68 1.90
C PHE A 160 1.53 -2.41 3.00
N PHE A 161 1.35 -3.72 2.83
CA PHE A 161 0.48 -4.51 3.68
C PHE A 161 1.28 -5.34 4.71
N GLY A 162 2.60 -5.17 4.74
CA GLY A 162 3.56 -5.84 5.61
C GLY A 162 4.15 -7.10 4.96
N HIS A 163 5.45 -7.32 5.18
CA HIS A 163 6.09 -8.60 4.86
C HIS A 163 5.34 -9.75 5.57
N ILE A 164 5.24 -10.86 4.83
CA ILE A 164 4.63 -12.13 5.24
C ILE A 164 5.37 -12.70 6.45
#